data_AF-A0A3C1NL43-F1
#
_entry.id   AF-A0A3C1NL43-F1
#
_cell.length_a   1.000
_cell.length_b   1.000
_cell.length_c   1.000
_cell.angle_alpha   90.00
_cell.angle_beta   90.00
_cell.angle_gamma   90.00
#
_symmetry.space_group_name_H-M   'P 1'
#
loop_
_entity.id
_entity.type
_entity.pdbx_description
1 polymer ?
#
loop_
_entity_poly.entity_id
_entity_poly.type
_entity_poly.pdbx_seq_one_letter_code
_entity_poly.pdbx_strand_id
1 'polypeptide(L)'
;MIVETQSAEQILPSANGTQDALKINFHNLKKAALVLRSLNHKLRQQILALIEAEKKITVTEIYVRLRLEQSVASQHLAILRRAGIVNTQRDGKFIYYTVNYKRVEEINQFVEQLVS
;
A
#
# COMPACT_ATOMS: atom_id res chain seq x y z
N MET A 1 -53.96 -26.82 36.07
CA MET A 1 -53.05 -26.31 37.11
C MET A 1 -51.82 -27.20 37.05
N ILE A 2 -50.73 -26.71 36.47
CA ILE A 2 -49.57 -27.52 36.05
C ILE A 2 -48.48 -27.30 37.11
N VAL A 3 -47.89 -28.40 37.57
CA VAL A 3 -46.90 -28.52 38.64
C VAL A 3 -45.55 -27.87 38.30
N GLU A 4 -45.07 -27.03 39.21
CA GLU A 4 -43.72 -26.46 39.24
C GLU A 4 -42.68 -27.53 39.61
N THR A 5 -41.58 -27.61 38.86
CA THR A 5 -40.39 -28.38 39.22
C THR A 5 -39.20 -27.42 39.35
N GLN A 6 -38.60 -27.43 40.54
CA GLN A 6 -37.44 -26.66 40.97
C GLN A 6 -36.14 -27.05 40.24
N SER A 7 -35.35 -26.01 39.98
CA SER A 7 -33.93 -25.86 40.26
C SER A 7 -33.00 -27.07 40.12
N ALA A 8 -32.15 -27.00 39.10
CA ALA A 8 -30.80 -27.54 39.14
C ALA A 8 -29.85 -26.47 38.56
N GLU A 9 -29.20 -25.74 39.48
CA GLU A 9 -27.99 -24.96 39.21
C GLU A 9 -26.89 -25.88 38.64
N GLN A 10 -26.52 -25.67 37.39
CA GLN A 10 -25.17 -26.01 36.93
C GLN A 10 -24.38 -24.72 36.77
N ILE A 11 -23.68 -24.40 37.86
CA ILE A 11 -22.52 -23.53 37.90
C ILE A 11 -21.48 -24.16 36.97
N LEU A 12 -21.23 -23.53 35.82
CA LEU A 12 -20.01 -23.76 35.06
C LEU A 12 -19.02 -22.63 35.35
N PRO A 13 -17.72 -22.95 35.48
CA PRO A 13 -16.75 -22.09 36.13
C PRO A 13 -16.41 -20.88 35.27
N SER A 14 -16.14 -19.75 35.94
CA SER A 14 -15.39 -18.64 35.37
C SER A 14 -14.09 -19.16 34.73
N ALA A 15 -14.04 -19.15 33.40
CA ALA A 15 -12.79 -19.17 32.67
C ALA A 15 -12.51 -17.74 32.21
N ASN A 16 -11.77 -17.00 33.04
CA ASN A 16 -11.00 -15.85 32.59
C ASN A 16 -10.06 -16.31 31.47
N GLY A 17 -10.51 -16.18 30.23
CA GLY A 17 -9.74 -16.46 29.01
C GLY A 17 -9.81 -15.28 28.04
N THR A 18 -9.75 -14.05 28.56
CA THR A 18 -9.76 -12.84 27.74
C THR A 18 -8.34 -12.34 27.56
N GLN A 19 -7.44 -13.04 26.86
CA GLN A 19 -6.21 -12.42 26.33
C GLN A 19 -5.86 -12.92 24.92
N ASP A 20 -5.84 -11.95 24.00
CA ASP A 20 -5.17 -11.94 22.70
C ASP A 20 -5.65 -12.85 21.58
N ALA A 21 -6.91 -12.67 21.16
CA ALA A 21 -7.26 -12.98 19.78
C ALA A 21 -6.50 -12.03 18.84
N LEU A 22 -5.53 -12.57 18.10
CA LEU A 22 -4.67 -11.84 17.17
C LEU A 22 -5.52 -11.19 16.05
N LYS A 23 -5.82 -9.89 16.18
CA LYS A 23 -6.68 -9.14 15.23
C LYS A 23 -5.87 -8.66 14.01
N ILE A 24 -5.66 -9.52 13.02
CA ILE A 24 -5.05 -9.11 11.74
C ILE A 24 -6.11 -8.51 10.80
N ASN A 25 -5.90 -7.28 10.37
CA ASN A 25 -6.66 -6.70 9.26
C ASN A 25 -6.05 -7.15 7.91
N PHE A 26 -6.54 -8.28 7.38
CA PHE A 26 -6.05 -8.85 6.12
C PHE A 26 -6.20 -7.93 4.90
N HIS A 27 -7.18 -7.01 4.91
CA HIS A 27 -7.36 -6.04 3.84
C HIS A 27 -6.23 -5.01 3.81
N ASN A 28 -5.91 -4.43 4.96
CA ASN A 28 -4.82 -3.48 5.09
C ASN A 28 -3.46 -4.16 4.84
N LEU A 29 -3.29 -5.39 5.31
CA LEU A 29 -2.08 -6.19 5.05
C LEU A 29 -1.86 -6.41 3.55
N LYS A 30 -2.90 -6.83 2.81
CA LYS A 30 -2.83 -6.99 1.35
C LYS A 30 -2.47 -5.68 0.64
N LYS A 31 -3.05 -4.55 1.08
CA LYS A 31 -2.74 -3.23 0.54
C LYS A 31 -1.29 -2.82 0.80
N ALA A 32 -0.82 -2.97 2.04
CA ALA A 32 0.55 -2.67 2.43
C ALA A 32 1.55 -3.52 1.64
N ALA A 33 1.30 -4.83 1.54
CA ALA A 33 2.12 -5.74 0.74
C ALA A 33 2.19 -5.32 -0.74
N LEU A 34 1.07 -4.85 -1.32
CA LEU A 34 1.05 -4.37 -2.71
C LEU A 34 1.89 -3.10 -2.88
N VAL A 35 1.84 -2.17 -1.92
CA VAL A 35 2.65 -0.94 -1.93
C VAL A 35 4.14 -1.30 -1.84
N LEU A 36 4.54 -2.12 -0.89
CA LEU A 36 5.94 -2.55 -0.75
C LEU A 36 6.43 -3.32 -1.99
N ARG A 37 5.59 -4.21 -2.54
CA ARG A 37 5.87 -4.91 -3.80
C ARG A 37 6.02 -3.96 -4.99
N SER A 38 5.28 -2.84 -4.99
CA SER A 38 5.42 -1.83 -6.05
C SER A 38 6.78 -1.12 -5.98
N LEU A 39 7.36 -0.92 -4.80
CA LEU A 39 8.70 -0.35 -4.65
C LEU A 39 9.82 -1.37 -4.91
N ASN A 40 9.58 -2.65 -4.63
CA ASN A 40 10.55 -3.73 -4.84
C ASN A 40 10.62 -4.19 -6.32
N HIS A 41 10.96 -3.28 -7.23
CA HIS A 41 11.17 -3.64 -8.64
C HIS A 41 12.13 -2.67 -9.32
N LYS A 42 13.22 -3.23 -9.90
CA LYS A 42 14.33 -2.46 -10.47
C LYS A 42 13.89 -1.37 -11.45
N LEU A 43 13.05 -1.71 -12.44
CA LEU A 43 12.58 -0.69 -13.41
C LEU A 43 11.73 0.40 -12.77
N ARG A 44 10.95 0.09 -11.72
CA ARG A 44 10.12 1.10 -11.05
C ARG A 44 10.95 2.02 -10.17
N GLN A 45 12.01 1.48 -9.56
CA GLN A 45 13.02 2.28 -8.85
C GLN A 45 13.76 3.22 -9.80
N GLN A 46 14.13 2.76 -11.00
CA GLN A 46 14.73 3.62 -12.03
C GLN A 46 13.78 4.72 -12.51
N ILE A 47 12.51 4.39 -12.76
CA ILE A 47 11.48 5.38 -13.10
C ILE A 47 11.33 6.40 -11.97
N LEU A 48 11.28 5.95 -10.71
CA LEU A 48 11.14 6.83 -9.56
C LEU A 48 12.34 7.78 -9.41
N ALA A 49 13.56 7.26 -9.53
CA ALA A 49 14.78 8.05 -9.48
C ALA A 49 14.84 9.09 -10.62
N LEU A 50 14.36 8.74 -11.82
CA LEU A 50 14.27 9.68 -12.93
C LEU A 50 13.25 10.80 -12.65
N ILE A 51 12.07 10.47 -12.13
CA ILE A 51 11.05 11.46 -11.75
C ILE A 51 11.57 12.37 -10.63
N GLU A 52 12.33 11.83 -9.68
CA GLU A 52 12.92 12.59 -8.58
C GLU A 52 14.00 13.58 -9.07
N ALA A 53 14.85 13.14 -10.01
CA ALA A 53 15.90 13.96 -10.59
C ALA A 53 15.32 15.15 -11.38
N GLU A 54 14.30 14.92 -12.20
CA GLU A 54 13.71 15.93 -13.08
C GLU A 54 12.60 16.76 -12.39
N LYS A 55 12.17 16.35 -11.18
CA LYS A 55 11.07 16.91 -10.36
C LYS A 55 9.67 16.84 -10.97
N LYS A 56 9.53 17.03 -12.28
CA LYS A 56 8.28 16.95 -13.06
C LYS A 56 8.61 16.47 -14.47
N ILE A 57 8.12 15.30 -14.86
CA ILE A 57 8.46 14.66 -16.14
C ILE A 57 7.23 14.02 -16.80
N THR A 58 7.16 14.01 -18.13
CA THR A 58 6.07 13.37 -18.87
C THR A 58 6.30 11.88 -19.09
N VAL A 59 5.23 11.12 -19.38
CA VAL A 59 5.34 9.70 -19.78
C VAL A 59 6.26 9.52 -21.00
N THR A 60 6.24 10.48 -21.93
CA THR A 60 7.04 10.48 -23.15
C THR A 60 8.52 10.53 -22.84
N GLU A 61 8.91 11.47 -21.98
CA GLU A 61 10.31 11.61 -21.57
C GLU A 61 10.80 10.39 -20.80
N ILE A 62 9.97 9.78 -19.96
CA ILE A 62 10.33 8.58 -19.19
C ILE A 62 10.69 7.42 -20.12
N TYR A 63 9.82 7.07 -21.09
CA TYR A 63 10.09 5.91 -21.95
C TYR A 63 11.24 6.18 -22.93
N VAL A 64 11.44 7.43 -23.37
CA VAL A 64 12.59 7.81 -24.21
C VAL A 64 13.90 7.71 -23.45
N ARG A 65 13.97 8.31 -22.24
CA ARG A 65 15.20 8.32 -21.42
C ARG A 65 15.60 6.93 -20.95
N LEU A 66 14.62 6.10 -20.57
CA LEU A 66 14.87 4.72 -20.12
C LEU A 66 14.93 3.70 -21.26
N ARG A 67 14.76 4.13 -22.52
CA ARG A 67 14.69 3.27 -23.71
C ARG A 67 13.71 2.11 -23.54
N LEU A 68 12.51 2.45 -23.04
CA LEU A 68 11.43 1.51 -22.79
C LEU A 68 10.34 1.65 -23.87
N GLU A 69 9.60 0.57 -24.07
CA GLU A 69 8.33 0.60 -24.76
C GLU A 69 7.33 1.47 -24.01
N GLN A 70 6.54 2.26 -24.74
CA GLN A 70 5.54 3.16 -24.15
C GLN A 70 4.51 2.39 -23.30
N SER A 71 4.10 1.20 -23.76
CA SER A 71 3.16 0.33 -23.04
C SER A 71 3.72 -0.14 -21.70
N VAL A 72 4.99 -0.52 -21.67
CA VAL A 72 5.71 -0.97 -20.46
C VAL A 72 5.86 0.17 -19.46
N ALA A 73 6.27 1.35 -19.92
CA ALA A 73 6.38 2.54 -19.08
C ALA A 73 5.02 2.93 -18.48
N SER A 74 3.96 2.94 -19.30
CA SER A 74 2.60 3.23 -18.86
C SER A 74 2.10 2.23 -17.81
N GLN A 75 2.36 0.94 -18.00
CA GLN A 75 2.00 -0.10 -17.03
C GLN A 75 2.71 0.10 -15.69
N HIS A 76 4.01 0.37 -15.69
CA HIS A 76 4.77 0.62 -14.47
C HIS A 76 4.31 1.90 -13.75
N LEU A 77 4.05 2.97 -14.49
CA LEU A 77 3.49 4.21 -13.94
C LEU A 77 2.10 4.02 -13.36
N ALA A 78 1.25 3.19 -13.98
CA ALA A 78 -0.06 2.85 -13.44
C ALA A 78 0.06 2.12 -12.10
N ILE A 79 1.01 1.21 -11.95
CA ILE A 79 1.29 0.50 -10.69
C ILE A 79 1.75 1.49 -9.61
N LEU A 80 2.72 2.36 -9.92
CA LEU A 80 3.22 3.37 -8.99
C LEU A 80 2.11 4.35 -8.56
N ARG A 81 1.24 4.74 -9.50
CA ARG A 81 0.09 5.61 -9.23
C ARG A 81 -0.92 4.92 -8.31
N ARG A 82 -1.23 3.64 -8.55
CA ARG A 82 -2.14 2.84 -7.71
C ARG A 82 -1.61 2.65 -6.29
N ALA A 83 -0.28 2.61 -6.13
CA ALA A 83 0.37 2.56 -4.83
C ALA A 83 0.46 3.92 -4.12
N GLY A 84 0.14 5.01 -4.82
CA GLY A 84 0.19 6.39 -4.30
C GLY A 84 1.60 7.00 -4.24
N ILE A 85 2.59 6.34 -4.84
CA ILE A 85 4.01 6.77 -4.79
C ILE A 85 4.26 7.95 -5.72
N VAL A 86 3.52 8.03 -6.82
CA VAL A 86 3.61 9.12 -7.80
C VAL A 86 2.27 9.81 -7.96
N ASN A 87 2.32 11.12 -8.14
CA ASN A 87 1.19 11.96 -8.47
C ASN A 87 1.17 12.27 -9.96
N THR A 88 -0.01 12.57 -10.50
CA THR A 88 -0.18 12.97 -11.89
C THR A 88 -0.85 14.33 -11.95
N GLN A 89 -0.26 15.27 -12.68
CA GLN A 89 -0.85 16.57 -12.96
C GLN A 89 -1.04 16.73 -14.46
N ARG A 90 -2.27 17.06 -14.88
CA ARG A 90 -2.55 17.40 -16.27
C ARG A 90 -2.31 18.89 -16.48
N ASP A 91 -1.57 19.20 -17.52
CA ASP A 91 -1.23 20.57 -17.90
C ASP A 91 -1.38 20.66 -19.42
N GLY A 92 -2.56 21.17 -19.84
CA GLY A 92 -3.03 21.15 -21.21
C GLY A 92 -3.16 19.73 -21.79
N LYS A 93 -2.34 19.43 -22.80
CA LYS A 93 -2.30 18.14 -23.50
C LYS A 93 -1.34 17.14 -22.83
N PHE A 94 -0.50 17.58 -21.91
CA PHE A 94 0.53 16.75 -21.30
C PHE A 94 0.11 16.28 -19.91
N ILE A 95 0.54 15.06 -19.55
CA ILE A 95 0.40 14.50 -18.20
C ILE A 95 1.80 14.41 -17.62
N TYR A 96 1.99 15.11 -16.52
CA TYR A 96 3.24 15.13 -15.78
C TYR A 96 3.14 14.26 -14.54
N TYR A 97 4.23 13.57 -14.26
CA TYR A 97 4.42 12.73 -13.09
C TYR A 97 5.37 13.41 -12.12
N THR A 98 5.04 13.35 -10.83
CA THR A 98 5.85 13.87 -9.72
C THR A 98 5.89 12.84 -8.60
N VAL A 99 6.95 12.85 -7.79
CA VAL A 99 7.05 11.97 -6.61
C VAL A 99 6.12 12.50 -5.51
N ASN A 100 5.38 11.59 -4.87
CA ASN A 100 4.63 11.91 -3.67
C ASN A 100 5.53 11.76 -2.43
N TYR A 101 6.31 12.80 -2.14
CA TYR A 101 7.29 12.78 -1.03
C TYR A 101 6.64 12.45 0.31
N LYS A 102 5.47 13.03 0.61
CA LYS A 102 4.75 12.73 1.85
C LYS A 102 4.45 11.24 1.98
N ARG A 103 3.96 10.61 0.91
CA ARG A 103 3.64 9.19 0.91
C ARG A 103 4.88 8.31 1.04
N VAL A 104 5.98 8.68 0.38
CA VAL A 104 7.24 7.95 0.48
C VAL A 104 7.80 8.03 1.90
N GLU A 105 7.72 9.20 2.53
CA GLU A 105 8.14 9.39 3.93
C GLU A 105 7.32 8.52 4.90
N GLU A 106 5.99 8.49 4.77
CA GLU A 106 5.11 7.59 5.55
C GLU A 106 5.52 6.11 5.39
N ILE A 107 5.92 5.70 4.18
CA ILE A 107 6.35 4.32 3.91
C ILE A 107 7.72 4.05 4.55
N ASN A 108 8.67 4.98 4.44
CA ASN A 108 10.00 4.82 5.04
C ASN A 108 9.89 4.66 6.56
N GLN A 109 9.13 5.52 7.23
CA GLN A 109 8.90 5.43 8.67
C GLN A 109 8.27 4.10 9.09
N PHE A 110 7.27 3.63 8.33
CA PHE A 110 6.65 2.33 8.58
C PHE A 110 7.62 1.16 8.38
N VAL A 111 8.46 1.21 7.34
CA VAL A 111 9.45 0.17 7.06
C VAL A 111 10.55 0.15 8.12
N GLU A 112 11.03 1.31 8.55
CA GLU A 112 12.00 1.42 9.64
C GLU A 112 11.45 0.78 10.92
N GLN A 113 10.20 1.07 11.29
CA GLN A 113 9.54 0.45 12.45
C GLN A 113 9.35 -1.07 12.32
N LEU A 114 9.28 -1.61 11.11
CA LEU A 114 9.07 -3.04 10.87
C LEU A 114 10.37 -3.85 10.90
N VAL A 115 11.49 -3.21 10.54
CA VAL A 115 12.82 -3.84 10.44
C VAL A 115 13.66 -3.63 11.70
N SER A 116 13.38 -2.55 12.46
CA SER A 116 14.00 -2.27 13.77
C SER A 116 13.49 -3.21 14.85
#